data_AF-A0A1I2Y843-F1
#
_entry.id   AF-A0A1I2Y843-F1
#
_cell.length_a   1.000
_cell.length_b   1.000
_cell.length_c   1.000
_cell.angle_alpha   90.00
_cell.angle_beta   90.00
_cell.angle_gamma   90.00
#
_symmetry.space_group_name_H-M   'P 1'
#
loop_
_entity.id
_entity.type
_entity.pdbx_description
1 polymer ?
#
loop_
_entity_poly.entity_id
_entity_poly.type
_entity_poly.pdbx_seq_one_letter_code
_entity_poly.pdbx_strand_id
1 'polypeptide(L)'
;MADEHIPNVDNRNEPTLGNSRNTRSQPGTGSNSGVGGQLNHERRDERRHVRIDAPFQVKLEDGRSLPGHDLSLGGFSIHSDKPFEEGRVASMSLLLMAGAAELIVPVTARALRNQSERKGNSHEIAFEIVKIDQRHRELLRRVIRSHLSGRYAAIEDLVEKEDPQTPRKRNTRAAAAQTTKPKKPWGRYSLLILAGLTLVAVAAATAYRNFMLIEPSFAAVTAPRVDIRAPGPGILAEHDLQAGDKVTRDQKLTEVNNSDLQTQLILAKASYTYNQQLIENMREAIEAPGDSNVTMPESTSPSGGEPSSYESVSPEVARARIEQFETARDFESSRIDALEARVAANTIYSPCDCQVAWALSSAGGTWINESERIMTLLRTGPNDVMAEALVHMSDIARIEPHQKAYIALPNASEPIEATVRTIALDVESQPRAGFPKWVRQQQNVASVLLVPEEPLPASAVGVPVDVRFSEVPLVDATAEWVWQGGRAIYQQATDLIEAVLPGDSSTSGTQVSETTETAQSSGESVIPSDGNAQAGSATTVTARKDESVENDTTTLSET
;
A
#
# COMPACT_ATOMS: atom_id res chain seq x y z
N MET A 1 48.35 4.93 -6.20
CA MET A 1 47.43 6.07 -6.02
C MET A 1 46.24 5.54 -5.23
N ALA A 2 46.32 5.28 -3.92
CA ALA A 2 47.23 5.80 -2.89
C ALA A 2 47.17 7.33 -2.76
N ASP A 3 46.43 7.78 -1.75
CA ASP A 3 46.88 8.57 -0.58
C ASP A 3 45.58 9.06 0.09
N GLU A 4 45.18 8.64 1.30
CA GLU A 4 45.82 8.76 2.63
C GLU A 4 45.88 10.21 3.15
N HIS A 5 44.99 10.56 4.10
CA HIS A 5 45.31 11.44 5.25
C HIS A 5 44.23 11.40 6.35
N ILE A 6 44.67 11.26 7.60
CA ILE A 6 43.94 11.19 8.89
C ILE A 6 44.97 11.66 9.97
N PRO A 7 44.62 12.23 11.15
CA PRO A 7 43.40 12.91 11.62
C PRO A 7 43.69 14.39 11.99
N ASN A 8 42.81 15.05 12.76
CA ASN A 8 43.29 15.56 14.06
C ASN A 8 42.19 15.50 15.14
N VAL A 9 42.62 15.49 16.40
CA VAL A 9 41.80 15.57 17.62
C VAL A 9 42.07 16.92 18.28
N ASP A 10 41.09 17.52 18.95
CA ASP A 10 41.34 18.61 19.89
C ASP A 10 40.62 18.37 21.22
N ASN A 11 41.29 18.70 22.33
CA ASN A 11 40.98 18.20 23.67
C ASN A 11 41.12 19.35 24.68
N ARG A 12 40.23 19.47 25.68
CA ARG A 12 40.22 20.62 26.60
C ARG A 12 40.33 20.25 28.07
N ASN A 13 41.58 20.18 28.50
CA ASN A 13 42.17 20.60 29.78
C ASN A 13 41.64 20.06 31.13
N GLU A 14 42.58 19.60 31.95
CA GLU A 14 42.47 19.35 33.39
C GLU A 14 42.47 20.68 34.22
N PRO A 15 42.47 20.63 35.57
CA PRO A 15 43.75 20.52 36.28
C PRO A 15 43.81 19.60 37.54
N THR A 16 44.88 18.80 37.54
CA THR A 16 45.67 18.13 38.63
C THR A 16 45.51 18.48 40.13
N LEU A 17 45.81 17.46 40.97
CA LEU A 17 46.77 17.36 42.13
C LEU A 17 46.43 16.05 42.91
N GLY A 18 47.30 15.15 43.38
CA GLY A 18 48.52 15.26 44.22
C GLY A 18 48.16 14.97 45.70
N ASN A 19 48.77 14.08 46.50
CA ASN A 19 49.95 13.17 46.47
C ASN A 19 49.76 12.11 47.64
N SER A 20 50.55 11.08 48.02
CA SER A 20 51.89 10.54 47.68
C SER A 20 52.06 9.02 48.03
N ARG A 21 52.84 8.61 49.05
CA ARG A 21 53.14 7.21 49.50
C ARG A 21 53.55 7.14 50.99
N ASN A 22 53.34 6.00 51.69
CA ASN A 22 54.45 5.14 52.23
C ASN A 22 54.01 3.91 53.06
N THR A 23 54.98 3.01 53.33
CA THR A 23 54.84 1.66 53.91
C THR A 23 55.67 1.43 55.20
N ARG A 24 55.23 0.48 56.05
CA ARG A 24 56.01 -0.48 56.91
C ARG A 24 55.01 -1.39 57.68
N SER A 25 55.17 -2.70 57.94
CA SER A 25 56.25 -3.54 58.53
C SER A 25 56.36 -3.39 60.07
N GLN A 26 56.47 -4.44 60.91
CA GLN A 26 56.34 -5.92 60.73
C GLN A 26 55.94 -6.63 62.10
N PRO A 27 56.40 -7.81 62.60
CA PRO A 27 55.52 -8.74 63.35
C PRO A 27 55.89 -9.03 64.82
N GLY A 28 55.19 -9.96 65.47
CA GLY A 28 55.54 -10.54 66.79
C GLY A 28 54.99 -11.97 66.99
N THR A 29 55.67 -12.79 67.81
CA THR A 29 55.45 -14.25 67.97
C THR A 29 55.06 -14.68 69.39
N GLY A 30 54.46 -15.86 69.55
CA GLY A 30 54.24 -16.51 70.85
C GLY A 30 53.30 -17.73 70.78
N SER A 31 53.58 -18.79 71.56
CA SER A 31 52.85 -20.06 71.50
C SER A 31 52.73 -20.74 72.87
N ASN A 32 51.57 -21.33 73.19
CA ASN A 32 51.51 -22.66 73.80
C ASN A 32 50.13 -23.33 73.66
N SER A 33 50.07 -24.65 73.91
CA SER A 33 48.87 -25.48 73.72
C SER A 33 48.09 -25.74 75.02
N GLY A 34 46.77 -25.95 74.90
CA GLY A 34 45.90 -26.47 75.97
C GLY A 34 44.56 -26.91 75.41
N VAL A 35 44.14 -28.15 75.68
CA VAL A 35 42.88 -28.71 75.17
C VAL A 35 41.74 -28.42 76.15
N GLY A 36 40.70 -27.76 75.68
CA GLY A 36 39.42 -27.59 76.36
C GLY A 36 38.34 -27.21 75.35
N GLY A 37 37.12 -27.71 75.54
CA GLY A 37 35.98 -27.43 74.67
C GLY A 37 35.48 -26.00 74.82
N GLN A 38 36.23 -25.02 74.32
CA GLN A 38 35.88 -23.61 74.39
C GLN A 38 34.98 -23.21 73.21
N LEU A 39 33.81 -22.67 73.53
CA LEU A 39 33.04 -21.83 72.61
C LEU A 39 33.90 -20.60 72.29
N ASN A 40 34.64 -20.67 71.18
CA ASN A 40 35.41 -19.56 70.64
C ASN A 40 34.47 -18.38 70.41
N HIS A 41 34.46 -17.43 71.35
CA HIS A 41 33.80 -16.16 71.16
C HIS A 41 34.58 -15.42 70.07
N GLU A 42 34.03 -15.44 68.86
CA GLU A 42 34.56 -14.72 67.72
C GLU A 42 34.84 -13.27 68.16
N ARG A 43 36.10 -12.86 68.05
CA ARG A 43 36.54 -11.51 68.39
C ARG A 43 35.65 -10.54 67.65
N ARG A 44 35.04 -9.56 68.34
CA ARG A 44 34.13 -8.57 67.71
C ARG A 44 34.87 -7.84 66.58
N ASP A 45 34.63 -8.34 65.37
CA ASP A 45 35.19 -7.93 64.09
C ASP A 45 34.04 -7.29 63.30
N GLU A 46 34.29 -6.24 62.53
CA GLU A 46 33.25 -5.38 61.93
C GLU A 46 32.69 -6.00 60.63
N ARG A 47 32.32 -7.27 60.71
CA ARG A 47 31.88 -8.11 59.61
C ARG A 47 30.49 -7.70 59.13
N ARG A 48 30.42 -7.22 57.88
CA ARG A 48 29.17 -6.76 57.23
C ARG A 48 28.16 -7.89 56.98
N HIS A 49 28.61 -9.14 56.96
CA HIS A 49 27.80 -10.32 56.68
C HIS A 49 28.18 -11.47 57.62
N VAL A 50 27.18 -12.22 58.07
CA VAL A 50 27.37 -13.46 58.85
C VAL A 50 27.90 -14.55 57.92
N ARG A 51 28.83 -15.36 58.46
CA ARG A 51 29.42 -16.55 57.84
C ARG A 51 28.79 -17.80 58.42
N ILE A 52 28.65 -18.85 57.60
CA ILE A 52 28.22 -20.18 58.03
C ILE A 52 29.12 -21.25 57.41
N ASP A 53 29.49 -22.24 58.22
CA ASP A 53 29.99 -23.50 57.68
C ASP A 53 28.79 -24.38 57.34
N ALA A 54 28.55 -24.56 56.04
CA ALA A 54 27.46 -25.34 55.49
C ALA A 54 27.99 -26.12 54.27
N PRO A 55 27.52 -27.35 54.00
CA PRO A 55 27.97 -28.10 52.84
C PRO A 55 27.37 -27.53 51.55
N PHE A 56 28.23 -27.00 50.68
CA PHE A 56 27.87 -26.58 49.32
C PHE A 56 28.95 -27.03 48.32
N GLN A 57 28.60 -27.07 47.04
CA GLN A 57 29.58 -27.20 45.96
C GLN A 57 29.61 -25.94 45.11
N VAL A 58 30.72 -25.70 44.44
CA VAL A 58 30.90 -24.60 43.50
C VAL A 58 31.21 -25.19 42.13
N LYS A 59 30.27 -25.02 41.19
CA LYS A 59 30.45 -25.38 39.79
C LYS A 59 31.07 -24.21 39.05
N LEU A 60 32.26 -24.43 38.49
CA LEU A 60 32.97 -23.48 37.65
C LEU A 60 32.45 -23.52 36.20
N GLU A 61 32.75 -22.47 35.45
CA GLU A 61 32.46 -22.37 34.01
C GLU A 61 33.07 -23.55 33.20
N ASP A 62 34.25 -24.04 33.61
CA ASP A 62 34.90 -25.27 33.12
C ASP A 62 34.11 -26.58 33.37
N GLY A 63 32.89 -26.51 33.92
CA GLY A 63 32.05 -27.66 34.29
C GLY A 63 32.47 -28.39 35.57
N ARG A 64 33.70 -28.16 36.06
CA ARG A 64 34.25 -28.75 37.30
C ARG A 64 33.45 -28.32 38.53
N SER A 65 33.11 -29.26 39.40
CA SER A 65 32.52 -28.97 40.72
C SER A 65 33.58 -29.16 41.82
N LEU A 66 33.68 -28.20 42.75
CA LEU A 66 34.61 -28.23 43.88
C LEU A 66 33.87 -28.06 45.21
N PRO A 67 34.33 -28.69 46.32
CA PRO A 67 33.70 -28.55 47.62
C PRO A 67 33.94 -27.15 48.21
N GLY A 68 32.86 -26.50 48.61
CA GLY A 68 32.86 -25.19 49.26
C GLY A 68 32.95 -25.27 50.78
N HIS A 69 33.42 -24.20 51.40
CA HIS A 69 33.48 -23.98 52.85
C HIS A 69 33.31 -22.48 53.15
N ASP A 70 32.94 -22.11 54.38
CA ASP A 70 32.73 -20.73 54.84
C ASP A 70 31.90 -19.85 53.87
N LEU A 71 30.58 -20.00 53.90
CA LEU A 71 29.63 -19.29 53.04
C LEU A 71 29.09 -18.01 53.70
N SER A 72 29.02 -16.92 52.94
CA SER A 72 28.38 -15.67 53.37
C SER A 72 27.67 -14.95 52.22
N LEU A 73 26.89 -13.92 52.55
CA LEU A 73 26.24 -13.05 51.56
C LEU A 73 27.19 -12.24 50.65
N GLY A 74 28.47 -12.12 51.00
CA GLY A 74 29.46 -11.35 50.25
C GLY A 74 30.63 -12.15 49.70
N GLY A 75 30.69 -13.46 49.95
CA GLY A 75 31.85 -14.28 49.61
C GLY A 75 31.78 -15.70 50.16
N PHE A 76 32.64 -16.57 49.63
CA PHE A 76 32.72 -17.99 49.96
C PHE A 76 34.15 -18.53 49.77
N SER A 77 34.55 -19.58 50.48
CA SER A 77 35.81 -20.31 50.23
C SER A 77 35.56 -21.62 49.46
N ILE A 78 36.57 -22.12 48.76
CA ILE A 78 36.60 -23.47 48.16
C ILE A 78 37.94 -24.16 48.42
N HIS A 79 37.95 -25.49 48.37
CA HIS A 79 39.18 -26.28 48.32
C HIS A 79 39.48 -26.71 46.87
N SER A 80 40.74 -26.61 46.46
CA SER A 80 41.18 -26.89 45.07
C SER A 80 42.60 -27.46 45.03
N ASP A 81 42.82 -28.54 44.26
CA ASP A 81 44.17 -29.10 44.01
C ASP A 81 45.06 -28.19 43.13
N LYS A 82 44.51 -27.08 42.62
CA LYS A 82 45.19 -26.10 41.77
C LYS A 82 45.03 -24.70 42.32
N PRO A 83 46.09 -23.87 42.33
CA PRO A 83 45.98 -22.46 42.67
C PRO A 83 45.08 -21.71 41.67
N PHE A 84 44.36 -20.72 42.17
CA PHE A 84 43.64 -19.72 41.37
C PHE A 84 44.40 -18.39 41.44
N GLU A 85 44.32 -17.59 40.38
CA GLU A 85 44.98 -16.29 40.28
C GLU A 85 44.24 -15.25 41.12
N GLU A 86 44.93 -14.57 42.04
CA GLU A 86 44.33 -13.53 42.87
C GLU A 86 43.89 -12.32 42.02
N GLY A 87 42.75 -11.73 42.38
CA GLY A 87 42.10 -10.67 41.60
C GLY A 87 41.28 -11.15 40.40
N ARG A 88 41.46 -12.40 39.93
CA ARG A 88 40.70 -12.94 38.79
C ARG A 88 39.21 -13.06 39.11
N VAL A 89 38.39 -12.52 38.21
CA VAL A 89 36.93 -12.62 38.24
C VAL A 89 36.49 -13.83 37.41
N ALA A 90 35.54 -14.61 37.92
CA ALA A 90 35.00 -15.79 37.25
C ALA A 90 33.49 -15.92 37.46
N SER A 91 32.80 -16.55 36.50
CA SER A 91 31.41 -16.98 36.65
C SER A 91 31.37 -18.36 37.31
N MET A 92 30.55 -18.51 38.35
CA MET A 92 30.40 -19.74 39.12
C MET A 92 28.94 -19.94 39.51
N SER A 93 28.54 -21.18 39.80
CA SER A 93 27.24 -21.50 40.39
C SER A 93 27.44 -22.22 41.71
N LEU A 94 26.88 -21.65 42.79
CA LEU A 94 26.81 -22.32 44.08
C LEU A 94 25.68 -23.35 44.04
N LEU A 95 25.97 -24.58 44.40
CA LEU A 95 25.02 -25.69 44.52
C LEU A 95 24.78 -25.94 46.01
N LEU A 96 23.60 -25.54 46.47
CA LEU A 96 23.21 -25.50 47.89
C LEU A 96 22.08 -26.50 48.15
N MET A 97 22.18 -27.31 49.21
CA MET A 97 21.13 -28.25 49.58
C MET A 97 20.19 -27.66 50.63
N ALA A 98 18.92 -27.46 50.26
CA ALA A 98 17.85 -27.00 51.14
C ALA A 98 16.86 -28.14 51.40
N GLY A 99 17.12 -28.91 52.46
CA GLY A 99 16.34 -30.12 52.75
C GLY A 99 16.52 -31.17 51.65
N ALA A 100 15.48 -31.37 50.85
CA ALA A 100 15.48 -32.30 49.70
C ALA A 100 15.66 -31.59 48.33
N ALA A 101 15.81 -30.27 48.30
CA ALA A 101 15.94 -29.50 47.06
C ALA A 101 17.39 -29.02 46.82
N GLU A 102 17.88 -29.18 45.59
CA GLU A 102 19.10 -28.53 45.11
C GLU A 102 18.77 -27.11 44.63
N LEU A 103 19.48 -26.11 45.17
CA LEU A 103 19.35 -24.71 44.81
C LEU A 103 20.62 -24.25 44.09
N ILE A 104 20.45 -23.83 42.83
CA ILE A 104 21.53 -23.30 41.99
C ILE A 104 21.52 -21.78 42.07
N VAL A 105 22.63 -21.19 42.53
CA VAL A 105 22.79 -19.74 42.72
C VAL A 105 23.97 -19.24 41.86
N PRO A 106 23.70 -18.68 40.65
CA PRO A 106 24.72 -18.10 39.80
C PRO A 106 25.32 -16.83 40.43
N VAL A 107 26.65 -16.77 40.47
CA VAL A 107 27.44 -15.66 41.01
C VAL A 107 28.62 -15.33 40.10
N THR A 108 28.95 -14.05 39.99
CA THR A 108 30.24 -13.60 39.47
C THR A 108 31.12 -13.22 40.64
N ALA A 109 32.21 -13.96 40.85
CA ALA A 109 33.03 -13.85 42.04
C ALA A 109 34.50 -13.60 41.71
N ARG A 110 35.22 -12.92 42.61
CA ARG A 110 36.63 -12.53 42.48
C ARG A 110 37.47 -13.24 43.52
N ALA A 111 38.51 -13.94 43.10
CA ALA A 111 39.48 -14.52 44.03
C ALA A 111 40.19 -13.40 44.82
N LEU A 112 40.11 -13.44 46.14
CA LEU A 112 40.76 -12.48 47.03
C LEU A 112 42.05 -13.00 47.64
N ARG A 113 42.11 -14.30 47.97
CA ARG A 113 43.24 -14.93 48.66
C ARG A 113 43.37 -16.39 48.26
N ASN A 114 44.60 -16.86 48.13
CA ASN A 114 44.95 -18.25 47.90
C ASN A 114 45.93 -18.74 48.98
N GLN A 115 45.45 -19.60 49.89
CA GLN A 115 46.27 -20.19 50.97
C GLN A 115 46.54 -21.67 50.67
N SER A 116 47.82 -22.04 50.57
CA SER A 116 48.21 -23.46 50.50
C SER A 116 48.09 -24.09 51.90
N GLU A 117 47.37 -25.21 52.00
CA GLU A 117 47.18 -25.90 53.27
C GLU A 117 48.47 -26.62 53.71
N ARG A 118 48.91 -26.37 54.95
CA ARG A 118 50.23 -26.81 55.45
C ARG A 118 50.39 -28.33 55.65
N LYS A 119 49.46 -29.15 55.15
CA LYS A 119 49.45 -30.62 55.36
C LYS A 119 48.90 -31.46 54.20
N GLY A 120 48.62 -30.85 53.04
CA GLY A 120 48.15 -31.53 51.84
C GLY A 120 48.36 -30.67 50.60
N ASN A 121 48.20 -31.25 49.40
CA ASN A 121 48.42 -30.52 48.14
C ASN A 121 47.20 -29.66 47.73
N SER A 122 46.49 -29.13 48.74
CA SER A 122 45.22 -28.42 48.67
C SER A 122 45.43 -26.92 48.83
N HIS A 123 44.68 -26.13 48.07
CA HIS A 123 44.57 -24.68 48.21
C HIS A 123 43.19 -24.31 48.73
N GLU A 124 43.13 -23.60 49.85
CA GLU A 124 41.94 -22.88 50.29
C GLU A 124 41.90 -21.53 49.57
N ILE A 125 40.83 -21.28 48.81
CA ILE A 125 40.73 -20.11 47.93
C ILE A 125 39.45 -19.34 48.25
N ALA A 126 39.62 -18.11 48.74
CA ALA A 126 38.53 -17.26 49.19
C ALA A 126 38.07 -16.31 48.07
N PHE A 127 36.77 -16.28 47.81
CA PHE A 127 36.14 -15.49 46.75
C PHE A 127 35.20 -14.41 47.32
N GLU A 128 35.19 -13.23 46.72
CA GLU A 128 34.23 -12.15 46.95
C GLU A 128 33.14 -12.17 45.87
N ILE A 129 31.86 -12.10 46.25
CA ILE A 129 30.74 -12.04 45.30
C ILE A 129 30.61 -10.60 44.78
N VAL A 130 31.19 -10.34 43.60
CA VAL A 130 31.15 -9.02 42.93
C VAL A 130 29.78 -8.74 42.32
N LYS A 131 29.15 -9.75 41.70
CA LYS A 131 27.82 -9.63 41.11
C LYS A 131 26.98 -10.89 41.41
N ILE A 132 25.75 -10.65 41.83
CA ILE A 132 24.70 -11.64 42.04
C ILE A 132 23.37 -10.92 41.77
N ASP A 133 22.44 -11.57 41.06
CA ASP A 133 21.13 -10.99 40.81
C ASP A 133 20.31 -10.85 42.11
N GLN A 134 19.38 -9.90 42.14
CA GLN A 134 18.63 -9.56 43.35
C GLN A 134 17.76 -10.73 43.85
N ARG A 135 17.16 -11.55 42.97
CA ARG A 135 16.37 -12.73 43.40
C ARG A 135 17.27 -13.78 44.04
N HIS A 136 18.41 -14.02 43.41
CA HIS A 136 19.43 -14.98 43.85
C HIS A 136 20.09 -14.55 45.17
N ARG A 137 20.25 -13.24 45.40
CA ARG A 137 20.72 -12.65 46.66
C ARG A 137 19.72 -12.84 47.81
N GLU A 138 18.42 -12.67 47.56
CA GLU A 138 17.39 -12.95 48.58
C GLU A 138 17.31 -14.45 48.92
N LEU A 139 17.40 -15.33 47.92
CA LEU A 139 17.47 -16.78 48.11
C LEU A 139 18.67 -17.16 49.00
N LEU A 140 19.87 -16.68 48.67
CA LEU A 140 21.08 -16.92 49.47
C LEU A 140 20.95 -16.36 50.90
N ARG A 141 20.34 -15.17 51.08
CA ARG A 141 20.03 -14.63 52.42
C ARG A 141 19.12 -15.55 53.20
N ARG A 142 18.09 -16.10 52.57
CA ARG A 142 17.08 -16.95 53.21
C ARG A 142 17.66 -18.30 53.63
N VAL A 143 18.51 -18.91 52.79
CA VAL A 143 19.30 -20.13 53.13
C VAL A 143 20.25 -19.87 54.30
N ILE A 144 21.00 -18.76 54.30
CA ILE A 144 21.91 -18.44 55.40
C ILE A 144 21.12 -18.22 56.72
N ARG A 145 19.97 -17.53 56.65
CA ARG A 145 19.11 -17.30 57.82
C ARG A 145 18.45 -18.58 58.34
N SER A 146 18.08 -19.53 57.47
CA SER A 146 17.51 -20.81 57.90
C SER A 146 18.57 -21.66 58.62
N HIS A 147 19.79 -21.74 58.07
CA HIS A 147 20.93 -22.43 58.68
C HIS A 147 21.26 -21.87 60.08
N LEU A 148 21.34 -20.54 60.21
CA LEU A 148 21.54 -19.87 61.50
C LEU A 148 20.39 -20.07 62.51
N SER A 149 19.19 -20.44 62.03
CA SER A 149 18.03 -20.75 62.89
C SER A 149 17.93 -22.24 63.26
N GLY A 150 18.85 -23.10 62.80
CA GLY A 150 18.79 -24.55 63.00
C GLY A 150 17.64 -25.24 62.25
N ARG A 151 17.06 -24.59 61.23
CA ARG A 151 15.95 -25.13 60.43
C ARG A 151 16.38 -25.29 58.98
N TYR A 152 16.14 -26.48 58.42
CA TYR A 152 16.20 -26.69 56.98
C TYR A 152 15.09 -25.86 56.32
N ALA A 153 15.42 -25.11 55.26
CA ALA A 153 14.43 -24.33 54.51
C ALA A 153 13.51 -25.26 53.73
N ALA A 154 12.20 -25.10 53.90
CA ALA A 154 11.19 -25.73 53.04
C ALA A 154 11.06 -24.95 51.72
N ILE A 155 10.54 -25.57 50.67
CA ILE A 155 10.40 -24.92 49.35
C ILE A 155 9.36 -23.79 49.42
N GLU A 156 8.33 -23.99 50.24
CA GLU A 156 7.25 -23.06 50.54
C GLU A 156 7.81 -21.77 51.18
N ASP A 157 8.68 -21.93 52.19
CA ASP A 157 9.41 -20.83 52.83
C ASP A 157 10.30 -20.08 51.83
N LEU A 158 10.75 -20.69 50.72
CA LEU A 158 11.58 -20.03 49.69
C LEU A 158 10.77 -19.27 48.63
N VAL A 159 9.50 -19.61 48.42
CA VAL A 159 8.64 -19.00 47.39
C VAL A 159 7.91 -17.75 47.89
N GLU A 160 7.64 -17.62 49.19
CA GLU A 160 6.84 -16.49 49.70
C GLU A 160 7.56 -15.12 49.55
N LYS A 161 6.78 -14.13 49.10
CA LYS A 161 7.26 -12.85 48.57
C LYS A 161 7.21 -11.75 49.64
N GLU A 162 8.38 -11.15 49.88
CA GLU A 162 8.65 -10.02 50.79
C GLU A 162 8.51 -10.36 52.30
N ASP A 163 9.59 -10.11 53.08
CA ASP A 163 9.62 -10.29 54.54
C ASP A 163 8.87 -9.10 55.20
N PRO A 164 7.75 -9.32 55.92
CA PRO A 164 6.95 -8.25 56.51
C PRO A 164 7.69 -7.57 57.67
N GLN A 165 8.37 -6.46 57.34
CA GLN A 165 9.07 -5.56 58.26
C GLN A 165 8.35 -5.41 59.61
N THR A 166 9.03 -5.83 60.68
CA THR A 166 8.44 -6.06 62.01
C THR A 166 7.63 -4.86 62.52
N PRO A 167 6.29 -4.98 62.67
CA PRO A 167 5.46 -3.87 63.13
C PRO A 167 5.78 -3.49 64.58
N ARG A 168 6.33 -2.29 64.80
CA ARG A 168 6.46 -1.72 66.14
C ARG A 168 5.06 -1.52 66.73
N LYS A 169 4.77 -2.14 67.89
CA LYS A 169 3.53 -1.94 68.64
C LYS A 169 3.30 -0.45 68.92
N ARG A 170 2.29 0.14 68.27
CA ARG A 170 1.70 1.44 68.65
C ARG A 170 0.39 1.15 69.37
N ASN A 171 0.29 1.56 70.64
CA ASN A 171 -0.95 1.39 71.40
C ASN A 171 -2.06 2.28 70.82
N THR A 172 -3.11 1.66 70.28
CA THR A 172 -4.40 2.29 70.04
C THR A 172 -5.48 1.58 70.85
N ARG A 173 -6.34 2.38 71.48
CA ARG A 173 -7.37 1.96 72.43
C ARG A 173 -8.57 1.39 71.66
N ALA A 174 -9.15 0.29 72.13
CA ALA A 174 -10.16 -0.44 71.37
C ALA A 174 -11.48 0.35 71.17
N ALA A 175 -12.01 0.28 69.96
CA ALA A 175 -13.39 0.63 69.60
C ALA A 175 -13.81 -0.18 68.36
N ALA A 176 -15.06 -0.67 68.35
CA ALA A 176 -15.78 -1.29 67.23
C ALA A 176 -14.99 -2.25 66.30
N ALA A 177 -15.05 -3.55 66.60
CA ALA A 177 -14.67 -4.59 65.62
C ALA A 177 -15.73 -4.72 64.50
N GLN A 178 -15.63 -3.90 63.46
CA GLN A 178 -16.38 -4.12 62.22
C GLN A 178 -15.69 -5.22 61.39
N THR A 179 -16.36 -6.35 61.19
CA THR A 179 -15.89 -7.45 60.35
C THR A 179 -16.10 -7.11 58.87
N THR A 180 -15.23 -6.26 58.33
CA THR A 180 -15.16 -5.98 56.90
C THR A 180 -14.75 -7.25 56.14
N LYS A 181 -15.74 -8.05 55.74
CA LYS A 181 -15.55 -9.13 54.75
C LYS A 181 -14.76 -8.54 53.58
N PRO A 182 -13.58 -9.08 53.21
CA PRO A 182 -12.78 -8.50 52.14
C PRO A 182 -13.61 -8.58 50.84
N LYS A 183 -14.02 -7.42 50.31
CA LYS A 183 -14.75 -7.36 49.04
C LYS A 183 -13.83 -7.95 47.96
N LYS A 184 -14.11 -9.19 47.57
CA LYS A 184 -13.35 -9.95 46.55
C LYS A 184 -13.18 -9.03 45.33
N PRO A 185 -11.96 -8.82 44.80
CA PRO A 185 -11.68 -7.70 43.89
C PRO A 185 -12.17 -7.96 42.45
N TRP A 186 -13.47 -8.22 42.29
CA TRP A 186 -14.16 -8.41 41.03
C TRP A 186 -13.91 -7.27 40.05
N GLY A 187 -13.85 -6.02 40.53
CA GLY A 187 -13.48 -4.85 39.71
C GLY A 187 -12.10 -4.93 39.04
N ARG A 188 -11.17 -5.76 39.52
CA ARG A 188 -9.91 -6.04 38.81
C ARG A 188 -10.10 -7.11 37.73
N TYR A 189 -10.92 -8.11 37.99
CA TYR A 189 -11.23 -9.17 37.02
C TYR A 189 -12.12 -8.66 35.89
N SER A 190 -13.10 -7.78 36.14
CA SER A 190 -13.91 -7.17 35.09
C SER A 190 -13.08 -6.24 34.19
N LEU A 191 -12.14 -5.47 34.76
CA LEU A 191 -11.20 -4.65 33.98
C LEU A 191 -10.27 -5.52 33.12
N LEU A 192 -9.76 -6.64 33.65
CA LEU A 192 -8.97 -7.61 32.89
C LEU A 192 -9.78 -8.32 31.79
N ILE A 193 -11.06 -8.65 32.03
CA ILE A 193 -11.96 -9.23 31.03
C ILE A 193 -12.27 -8.20 29.93
N LEU A 194 -12.52 -6.95 30.30
CA LEU A 194 -12.72 -5.84 29.34
C LEU A 194 -11.46 -5.65 28.47
N ALA A 195 -10.27 -5.63 29.08
CA ALA A 195 -9.00 -5.53 28.36
C ALA A 195 -8.71 -6.75 27.48
N GLY A 196 -9.14 -7.95 27.90
CA GLY A 196 -9.08 -9.16 27.08
C GLY A 196 -10.02 -9.09 25.87
N LEU A 197 -11.26 -8.63 26.08
CA LEU A 197 -12.24 -8.45 25.01
C LEU A 197 -11.82 -7.36 24.00
N THR A 198 -11.26 -6.24 24.45
CA THR A 198 -10.73 -5.21 23.53
C THR A 198 -9.49 -5.70 22.78
N LEU A 199 -8.60 -6.47 23.42
CA LEU A 199 -7.47 -7.11 22.73
C LEU A 199 -7.94 -8.12 21.67
N VAL A 200 -8.94 -8.95 21.99
CA VAL A 200 -9.55 -9.89 21.03
C VAL A 200 -10.25 -9.15 19.88
N ALA A 201 -10.98 -8.07 20.17
CA ALA A 201 -11.63 -7.25 19.14
C ALA A 201 -10.61 -6.57 18.21
N VAL A 202 -9.51 -6.04 18.76
CA VAL A 202 -8.40 -5.48 17.97
C VAL A 202 -7.72 -6.57 17.14
N ALA A 203 -7.41 -7.72 17.73
CA ALA A 203 -6.80 -8.85 17.01
C ALA A 203 -7.70 -9.36 15.87
N ALA A 204 -9.01 -9.46 16.09
CA ALA A 204 -9.99 -9.81 15.07
C ALA A 204 -10.08 -8.75 13.96
N ALA A 205 -10.07 -7.45 14.31
CA ALA A 205 -10.07 -6.37 13.33
C ALA A 205 -8.77 -6.31 12.50
N THR A 206 -7.61 -6.60 13.11
CA THR A 206 -6.33 -6.73 12.40
C THR A 206 -6.31 -7.97 11.50
N ALA A 207 -6.81 -9.12 11.97
CA ALA A 207 -6.92 -10.32 11.15
C ALA A 207 -7.87 -10.09 9.96
N TYR A 208 -9.03 -9.46 10.17
CA TYR A 208 -9.97 -9.10 9.11
C TYR A 208 -9.30 -8.21 8.06
N ARG A 209 -8.61 -7.13 8.47
CA ARG A 209 -7.89 -6.24 7.53
C ARG A 209 -6.75 -6.93 6.78
N ASN A 210 -6.00 -7.80 7.44
CA ASN A 210 -4.82 -8.42 6.84
C ASN A 210 -5.13 -9.65 5.96
N PHE A 211 -6.30 -10.27 6.13
CA PHE A 211 -6.69 -11.47 5.38
C PHE A 211 -7.86 -11.23 4.41
N MET A 212 -8.92 -10.50 4.80
CA MET A 212 -10.16 -10.37 4.01
C MET A 212 -10.17 -9.17 3.06
N LEU A 213 -9.13 -8.34 3.07
CA LEU A 213 -8.96 -7.21 2.15
C LEU A 213 -7.72 -7.43 1.30
N ILE A 214 -7.91 -7.42 -0.02
CA ILE A 214 -6.82 -7.37 -1.01
C ILE A 214 -6.72 -5.91 -1.47
N GLU A 215 -5.64 -5.23 -1.09
CA GLU A 215 -5.28 -3.91 -1.63
C GLU A 215 -4.40 -4.11 -2.89
N PRO A 216 -4.75 -3.55 -4.06
CA PRO A 216 -3.92 -3.61 -5.26
C PRO A 216 -2.66 -2.75 -5.11
N SER A 217 -1.59 -3.08 -5.84
CA SER A 217 -0.39 -2.24 -5.86
C SER A 217 -0.60 -0.91 -6.59
N PHE A 218 -1.56 -0.86 -7.52
CA PHE A 218 -2.06 0.34 -8.18
C PHE A 218 -3.40 0.06 -8.86
N ALA A 219 -4.38 0.99 -8.78
CA ALA A 219 -5.60 0.93 -9.57
C ALA A 219 -5.98 2.30 -10.13
N ALA A 220 -6.58 2.34 -11.32
CA ALA A 220 -7.06 3.56 -11.97
C ALA A 220 -8.23 3.28 -12.92
N VAL A 221 -9.01 4.31 -13.24
CA VAL A 221 -10.09 4.21 -14.23
C VAL A 221 -9.50 4.16 -15.65
N THR A 222 -10.02 3.26 -16.49
CA THR A 222 -9.54 2.98 -17.84
C THR A 222 -10.67 2.82 -18.85
N ALA A 223 -10.38 3.14 -20.11
CA ALA A 223 -11.26 2.86 -21.24
C ALA A 223 -10.46 2.27 -22.43
N PRO A 224 -11.07 1.43 -23.29
CA PRO A 224 -10.48 1.03 -24.56
C PRO A 224 -10.16 2.27 -25.39
N ARG A 225 -8.92 2.39 -25.87
CA ARG A 225 -8.46 3.54 -26.66
C ARG A 225 -8.27 3.16 -28.12
N VAL A 226 -8.66 4.05 -29.03
CA VAL A 226 -8.45 3.92 -30.47
C VAL A 226 -7.45 4.99 -30.89
N ASP A 227 -6.25 4.58 -31.31
CA ASP A 227 -5.28 5.50 -31.93
C ASP A 227 -5.69 5.72 -33.39
N ILE A 228 -6.18 6.92 -33.70
CA ILE A 228 -6.47 7.35 -35.07
C ILE A 228 -5.15 7.76 -35.73
N ARG A 229 -4.86 7.17 -36.90
CA ARG A 229 -3.60 7.34 -37.63
C ARG A 229 -3.82 7.85 -39.03
N ALA A 230 -2.82 8.53 -39.57
CA ALA A 230 -2.79 9.01 -40.93
C ALA A 230 -2.78 7.83 -41.93
N PRO A 231 -3.68 7.80 -42.92
CA PRO A 231 -3.72 6.77 -43.98
C PRO A 231 -2.63 6.95 -45.04
N GLY A 232 -1.93 8.09 -45.03
CA GLY A 232 -0.86 8.47 -45.92
C GLY A 232 -0.22 9.78 -45.46
N PRO A 233 0.88 10.23 -46.09
CA PRO A 233 1.49 11.53 -45.79
C PRO A 233 0.61 12.67 -46.32
N GLY A 234 0.78 13.89 -45.80
CA GLY A 234 0.12 15.10 -46.31
C GLY A 234 0.01 16.20 -45.26
N ILE A 235 -0.82 17.20 -45.56
CA ILE A 235 -1.14 18.31 -44.65
C ILE A 235 -2.44 17.98 -43.91
N LEU A 236 -2.43 18.05 -42.58
CA LEU A 236 -3.63 17.88 -41.75
C LEU A 236 -4.54 19.12 -41.89
N ALA A 237 -5.80 18.90 -42.30
CA ALA A 237 -6.81 19.94 -42.38
C ALA A 237 -7.30 20.38 -40.99
N GLU A 238 -7.73 21.64 -40.89
CA GLU A 238 -8.09 22.23 -39.59
C GLU A 238 -9.33 21.59 -38.95
N HIS A 239 -9.27 21.35 -37.64
CA HIS A 239 -10.36 20.80 -36.84
C HIS A 239 -10.44 21.49 -35.46
N ASP A 240 -11.66 21.69 -34.96
CA ASP A 240 -11.89 22.32 -33.66
C ASP A 240 -11.84 21.34 -32.46
N LEU A 241 -11.68 20.04 -32.71
CA LEU A 241 -11.76 18.98 -31.69
C LEU A 241 -10.66 19.06 -30.62
N GLN A 242 -11.07 19.09 -29.35
CA GLN A 242 -10.22 19.18 -28.16
C GLN A 242 -10.36 17.96 -27.24
N ALA A 243 -9.43 17.81 -26.29
CA ALA A 243 -9.49 16.76 -25.29
C ALA A 243 -10.69 16.99 -24.35
N GLY A 244 -11.61 16.02 -24.30
CA GLY A 244 -12.88 16.10 -23.59
C GLY A 244 -14.12 16.10 -24.51
N ASP A 245 -13.96 16.40 -25.80
CA ASP A 245 -15.09 16.45 -26.73
C ASP A 245 -15.68 15.07 -27.02
N LYS A 246 -17.00 15.01 -27.18
CA LYS A 246 -17.72 13.80 -27.58
C LYS A 246 -17.94 13.79 -29.09
N VAL A 247 -17.65 12.64 -29.71
CA VAL A 247 -17.89 12.37 -31.13
C VAL A 247 -18.78 11.15 -31.29
N THR A 248 -19.72 11.19 -32.22
CA THR A 248 -20.55 10.02 -32.56
C THR A 248 -19.83 9.12 -33.55
N ARG A 249 -20.29 7.87 -33.68
CA ARG A 249 -19.92 7.02 -34.82
C ARG A 249 -20.17 7.74 -36.16
N ASP A 250 -19.28 7.50 -37.12
CA ASP A 250 -19.30 8.00 -38.50
C ASP A 250 -19.28 9.54 -38.65
N GLN A 251 -19.00 10.27 -37.55
CA GLN A 251 -18.72 11.70 -37.59
C GLN A 251 -17.35 11.96 -38.23
N LYS A 252 -17.26 12.92 -39.16
CA LYS A 252 -15.98 13.40 -39.71
C LYS A 252 -15.17 14.09 -38.59
N LEU A 253 -13.93 13.65 -38.41
CA LEU A 253 -13.00 14.17 -37.42
C LEU A 253 -12.05 15.22 -38.03
N THR A 254 -11.48 14.90 -39.20
CA THR A 254 -10.49 15.72 -39.92
C THR A 254 -10.28 15.13 -41.33
N GLU A 255 -9.34 15.70 -42.09
CA GLU A 255 -8.99 15.30 -43.45
C GLU A 255 -7.49 15.48 -43.69
N VAL A 256 -6.87 14.64 -44.53
CA VAL A 256 -5.45 14.74 -44.89
C VAL A 256 -5.33 15.16 -46.35
N ASN A 257 -4.93 16.41 -46.58
CA ASN A 257 -4.72 16.92 -47.93
C ASN A 257 -3.39 16.39 -48.49
N ASN A 258 -3.48 15.56 -49.54
CA ASN A 258 -2.34 14.99 -50.25
C ASN A 258 -2.41 15.37 -51.73
N SER A 259 -1.65 16.40 -52.09
CA SER A 259 -1.50 16.93 -53.47
C SER A 259 -1.03 15.88 -54.47
N ASP A 260 -0.16 14.98 -54.03
CA ASP A 260 0.55 14.05 -54.91
C ASP A 260 -0.38 12.89 -55.29
N LEU A 261 -1.24 12.47 -54.38
CA LEU A 261 -2.29 11.48 -54.59
C LEU A 261 -3.41 12.05 -55.48
N GLN A 262 -3.82 13.30 -55.26
CA GLN A 262 -4.75 14.01 -56.17
C GLN A 262 -4.16 14.14 -57.57
N THR A 263 -2.88 14.49 -57.69
CA THR A 263 -2.17 14.59 -58.98
C THR A 263 -2.09 13.24 -59.67
N GLN A 264 -1.77 12.16 -58.94
CA GLN A 264 -1.78 10.79 -59.49
C GLN A 264 -3.17 10.36 -59.99
N LEU A 265 -4.24 10.71 -59.27
CA LEU A 265 -5.62 10.43 -59.69
C LEU A 265 -6.01 11.20 -60.96
N ILE A 266 -5.63 12.48 -61.05
CA ILE A 266 -5.86 13.30 -62.26
C ILE A 266 -5.10 12.74 -63.46
N LEU A 267 -3.83 12.33 -63.28
CA LEU A 267 -3.02 11.73 -64.35
C LEU A 267 -3.60 10.38 -64.81
N ALA A 268 -4.02 9.50 -63.89
CA ALA A 268 -4.66 8.23 -64.26
C ALA A 268 -5.98 8.45 -65.03
N LYS A 269 -6.81 9.40 -64.59
CA LYS A 269 -8.05 9.79 -65.30
C LYS A 269 -7.78 10.36 -66.70
N ALA A 270 -6.71 11.14 -66.86
CA ALA A 270 -6.29 11.63 -68.18
C ALA A 270 -5.83 10.47 -69.09
N SER A 271 -5.01 9.54 -68.58
CA SER A 271 -4.55 8.35 -69.32
C SER A 271 -5.70 7.42 -69.73
N TYR A 272 -6.65 7.16 -68.83
CA TYR A 272 -7.88 6.41 -69.14
C TYR A 272 -8.70 7.11 -70.24
N THR A 273 -8.92 8.41 -70.12
CA THR A 273 -9.72 9.19 -71.09
C THR A 273 -9.06 9.21 -72.48
N TYR A 274 -7.73 9.39 -72.53
CA TYR A 274 -6.96 9.33 -73.76
C TYR A 274 -7.07 7.95 -74.44
N ASN A 275 -6.87 6.87 -73.68
CA ASN A 275 -7.00 5.51 -74.20
C ASN A 275 -8.43 5.23 -74.68
N GLN A 276 -9.46 5.69 -73.97
CA GLN A 276 -10.86 5.53 -74.38
C GLN A 276 -11.16 6.26 -75.71
N GLN A 277 -10.74 7.52 -75.86
CA GLN A 277 -10.91 8.27 -77.10
C GLN A 277 -10.15 7.63 -78.27
N LEU A 278 -8.94 7.15 -78.01
CA LEU A 278 -8.12 6.48 -79.02
C LEU A 278 -8.73 5.16 -79.48
N ILE A 279 -9.26 4.32 -78.57
CA ILE A 279 -9.99 3.09 -78.91
C ILE A 279 -11.18 3.40 -79.82
N GLU A 280 -11.97 4.44 -79.50
CA GLU A 280 -13.15 4.78 -80.28
C GLU A 280 -12.80 5.28 -81.70
N ASN A 281 -11.82 6.19 -81.81
CA ASN A 281 -11.29 6.64 -83.10
C ASN A 281 -10.75 5.47 -83.96
N MET A 282 -10.11 4.49 -83.32
CA MET A 282 -9.59 3.28 -83.99
C MET A 282 -10.72 2.33 -84.44
N ARG A 283 -11.83 2.26 -83.71
CA ARG A 283 -13.02 1.48 -84.12
C ARG A 283 -13.71 2.13 -85.31
N GLU A 284 -13.97 3.44 -85.25
CA GLU A 284 -14.56 4.21 -86.37
C GLU A 284 -13.73 4.05 -87.65
N ALA A 285 -12.40 4.10 -87.56
CA ALA A 285 -11.50 3.90 -88.68
C ALA A 285 -11.46 2.47 -89.25
N ILE A 286 -11.86 1.43 -88.49
CA ILE A 286 -12.03 0.05 -88.98
C ILE A 286 -13.41 -0.13 -89.65
N GLU A 287 -14.43 0.58 -89.19
CA GLU A 287 -15.81 0.50 -89.72
C GLU A 287 -16.05 1.42 -90.93
N ALA A 288 -15.17 2.39 -91.17
CA ALA A 288 -15.22 3.31 -92.30
C ALA A 288 -15.14 2.59 -93.68
N PRO A 289 -16.16 2.72 -94.55
CA PRO A 289 -16.20 2.00 -95.82
C PRO A 289 -15.34 2.67 -96.89
N GLY A 290 -14.06 2.28 -96.97
CA GLY A 290 -13.21 2.68 -98.10
C GLY A 290 -11.75 2.22 -98.05
N ASP A 291 -11.17 2.04 -96.85
CA ASP A 291 -9.73 1.88 -96.71
C ASP A 291 -9.26 0.43 -96.49
N SER A 292 -8.01 0.16 -96.87
CA SER A 292 -7.39 -1.17 -96.76
C SER A 292 -6.38 -1.29 -95.62
N ASN A 293 -5.98 -0.16 -95.02
CA ASN A 293 -5.10 -0.08 -93.86
C ASN A 293 -5.63 1.01 -92.92
N VAL A 294 -5.41 0.85 -91.61
CA VAL A 294 -5.81 1.79 -90.56
C VAL A 294 -4.56 2.41 -89.94
N THR A 295 -4.52 3.74 -89.84
CA THR A 295 -3.42 4.47 -89.20
C THR A 295 -3.55 4.41 -87.67
N MET A 296 -2.57 3.83 -86.99
CA MET A 296 -2.60 3.57 -85.54
C MET A 296 -1.29 3.97 -84.84
N PRO A 297 -1.33 4.40 -83.56
CA PRO A 297 -0.13 4.76 -82.82
C PRO A 297 0.69 3.54 -82.33
N GLU A 298 2.01 3.75 -82.25
CA GLU A 298 2.99 2.71 -81.92
C GLU A 298 3.09 2.39 -80.41
N SER A 299 2.49 3.19 -79.52
CA SER A 299 2.52 2.98 -78.07
C SER A 299 1.16 3.10 -77.38
N THR A 300 0.99 2.36 -76.28
CA THR A 300 -0.15 2.49 -75.34
C THR A 300 0.05 3.58 -74.28
N SER A 301 0.99 4.51 -74.52
CA SER A 301 1.37 5.57 -73.58
C SER A 301 2.09 6.71 -74.32
N PRO A 302 1.66 7.98 -74.16
CA PRO A 302 2.37 9.12 -74.74
C PRO A 302 3.68 9.37 -73.98
N SER A 303 4.79 8.91 -74.55
CA SER A 303 6.11 8.98 -73.93
C SER A 303 6.76 10.36 -74.07
N GLY A 304 7.00 11.03 -72.94
CA GLY A 304 8.00 12.10 -72.84
C GLY A 304 7.74 13.42 -73.59
N GLY A 305 6.59 13.57 -74.24
CA GLY A 305 6.26 14.77 -75.02
C GLY A 305 6.73 14.72 -76.49
N GLU A 306 7.25 13.58 -76.96
CA GLU A 306 7.38 13.32 -78.39
C GLU A 306 6.01 12.99 -79.00
N PRO A 307 5.73 13.38 -80.26
CA PRO A 307 4.51 12.99 -80.93
C PRO A 307 4.50 11.47 -81.14
N SER A 308 3.38 10.82 -80.83
CA SER A 308 3.20 9.38 -81.08
C SER A 308 3.49 9.05 -82.55
N SER A 309 4.41 8.13 -82.81
CA SER A 309 4.58 7.55 -84.14
C SER A 309 3.31 6.82 -84.56
N TYR A 310 2.92 6.97 -85.83
CA TYR A 310 1.74 6.34 -86.41
C TYR A 310 2.16 5.42 -87.56
N GLU A 311 1.66 4.18 -87.54
CA GLU A 311 1.87 3.15 -88.56
C GLU A 311 0.53 2.81 -89.25
N SER A 312 0.56 2.57 -90.56
CA SER A 312 -0.58 2.04 -91.31
C SER A 312 -0.62 0.51 -91.25
N VAL A 313 -1.55 -0.07 -90.50
CA VAL A 313 -1.65 -1.51 -90.25
C VAL A 313 -2.90 -2.14 -90.88
N SER A 314 -2.91 -3.45 -91.11
CA SER A 314 -4.10 -4.13 -91.65
C SER A 314 -5.26 -4.16 -90.64
N PRO A 315 -6.54 -4.28 -91.07
CA PRO A 315 -7.69 -4.37 -90.17
C PRO A 315 -7.67 -5.55 -89.17
N GLU A 316 -6.81 -6.55 -89.37
CA GLU A 316 -6.63 -7.68 -88.45
C GLU A 316 -5.65 -7.32 -87.32
N VAL A 317 -4.49 -6.73 -87.69
CA VAL A 317 -3.53 -6.19 -86.72
C VAL A 317 -4.17 -5.06 -85.91
N ALA A 318 -5.00 -4.24 -86.56
CA ALA A 318 -5.78 -3.17 -85.94
C ALA A 318 -6.68 -3.65 -84.79
N ARG A 319 -7.35 -4.81 -84.94
CA ARG A 319 -8.19 -5.40 -83.89
C ARG A 319 -7.37 -5.94 -82.72
N ALA A 320 -6.30 -6.68 -83.02
CA ALA A 320 -5.36 -7.17 -81.99
C ALA A 320 -4.67 -6.01 -81.25
N ARG A 321 -4.52 -4.85 -81.90
CA ARG A 321 -4.02 -3.62 -81.30
C ARG A 321 -5.06 -2.96 -80.39
N ILE A 322 -6.32 -2.88 -80.80
CA ILE A 322 -7.41 -2.40 -79.92
C ILE A 322 -7.48 -3.22 -78.63
N GLU A 323 -7.36 -4.55 -78.68
CA GLU A 323 -7.33 -5.42 -77.49
C GLU A 323 -6.21 -5.04 -76.48
N GLN A 324 -5.04 -4.60 -76.98
CA GLN A 324 -3.94 -4.10 -76.14
C GLN A 324 -4.30 -2.74 -75.49
N PHE A 325 -4.95 -1.84 -76.23
CA PHE A 325 -5.41 -0.56 -75.69
C PHE A 325 -6.58 -0.73 -74.70
N GLU A 326 -7.49 -1.68 -74.93
CA GLU A 326 -8.56 -2.04 -74.00
C GLU A 326 -7.97 -2.61 -72.69
N THR A 327 -6.98 -3.50 -72.80
CA THR A 327 -6.23 -4.00 -71.63
C THR A 327 -5.54 -2.86 -70.86
N ALA A 328 -4.95 -1.87 -71.56
CA ALA A 328 -4.32 -0.72 -70.93
C ALA A 328 -5.34 0.25 -70.29
N ARG A 329 -6.52 0.43 -70.91
CA ARG A 329 -7.65 1.18 -70.33
C ARG A 329 -8.14 0.52 -69.05
N ASP A 330 -8.29 -0.81 -69.04
CA ASP A 330 -8.85 -1.55 -67.90
C ASP A 330 -7.86 -1.70 -66.74
N PHE A 331 -6.55 -1.63 -67.03
CA PHE A 331 -5.53 -1.38 -66.01
C PHE A 331 -5.66 0.03 -65.40
N GLU A 332 -5.83 1.08 -66.21
CA GLU A 332 -5.97 2.44 -65.70
C GLU A 332 -7.29 2.67 -64.95
N SER A 333 -8.41 2.01 -65.30
CA SER A 333 -9.63 2.06 -64.46
C SER A 333 -9.42 1.39 -63.11
N SER A 334 -8.83 0.19 -63.09
CA SER A 334 -8.45 -0.51 -61.85
C SER A 334 -7.52 0.34 -60.96
N ARG A 335 -6.66 1.15 -61.58
CA ARG A 335 -5.76 2.10 -60.91
C ARG A 335 -6.49 3.35 -60.41
N ILE A 336 -7.47 3.86 -61.15
CA ILE A 336 -8.35 4.95 -60.71
C ILE A 336 -9.13 4.53 -59.47
N ASP A 337 -9.79 3.36 -59.49
CA ASP A 337 -10.55 2.83 -58.34
C ASP A 337 -9.67 2.73 -57.08
N ALA A 338 -8.45 2.22 -57.23
CA ALA A 338 -7.48 2.13 -56.14
C ALA A 338 -6.97 3.49 -55.63
N LEU A 339 -6.89 4.51 -56.50
CA LEU A 339 -6.52 5.88 -56.12
C LEU A 339 -7.70 6.61 -55.46
N GLU A 340 -8.93 6.43 -55.94
CA GLU A 340 -10.14 7.00 -55.32
C GLU A 340 -10.40 6.41 -53.93
N ALA A 341 -10.20 5.10 -53.75
CA ALA A 341 -10.28 4.47 -52.43
C ALA A 341 -9.26 5.07 -51.44
N ARG A 342 -8.06 5.42 -51.90
CA ARG A 342 -7.03 6.10 -51.07
C ARG A 342 -7.39 7.56 -50.79
N VAL A 343 -7.96 8.29 -51.75
CA VAL A 343 -8.45 9.67 -51.53
C VAL A 343 -9.62 9.69 -50.56
N ALA A 344 -10.56 8.74 -50.66
CA ALA A 344 -11.65 8.59 -49.70
C ALA A 344 -11.14 8.33 -48.28
N ALA A 345 -10.12 7.45 -48.13
CA ALA A 345 -9.50 7.14 -46.84
C ALA A 345 -8.86 8.35 -46.16
N ASN A 346 -8.43 9.38 -46.91
CA ASN A 346 -7.89 10.62 -46.34
C ASN A 346 -8.93 11.44 -45.57
N THR A 347 -10.23 11.24 -45.77
CA THR A 347 -11.25 11.80 -44.87
C THR A 347 -11.45 10.86 -43.68
N ILE A 348 -11.16 11.35 -42.49
CA ILE A 348 -11.07 10.52 -41.29
C ILE A 348 -12.36 10.64 -40.48
N TYR A 349 -12.98 9.49 -40.19
CA TYR A 349 -14.25 9.38 -39.46
C TYR A 349 -14.08 8.65 -38.12
N SER A 350 -14.97 8.90 -37.15
CA SER A 350 -14.97 8.19 -35.88
C SER A 350 -15.54 6.77 -36.00
N PRO A 351 -14.82 5.71 -35.59
CA PRO A 351 -15.33 4.33 -35.64
C PRO A 351 -16.31 4.00 -34.49
N CYS A 352 -16.61 4.96 -33.61
CA CYS A 352 -17.30 4.75 -32.35
C CYS A 352 -17.97 6.01 -31.81
N ASP A 353 -18.98 5.82 -30.96
CA ASP A 353 -19.44 6.83 -30.01
C ASP A 353 -18.41 6.91 -28.87
N CYS A 354 -17.69 8.03 -28.85
CA CYS A 354 -16.36 8.11 -28.25
C CYS A 354 -16.09 9.52 -27.70
N GLN A 355 -15.10 9.63 -26.81
CA GLN A 355 -14.57 10.91 -26.32
C GLN A 355 -13.13 11.10 -26.78
N VAL A 356 -12.77 12.29 -27.24
CA VAL A 356 -11.40 12.65 -27.62
C VAL A 356 -10.56 12.75 -26.33
N ALA A 357 -9.53 11.91 -26.19
CA ALA A 357 -8.53 12.06 -25.12
C ALA A 357 -7.38 12.98 -25.53
N TRP A 358 -7.06 13.01 -26.83
CA TRP A 358 -6.00 13.83 -27.40
C TRP A 358 -6.20 13.97 -28.91
N ALA A 359 -5.89 15.15 -29.43
CA ALA A 359 -5.78 15.43 -30.86
C ALA A 359 -4.50 16.24 -31.12
N LEU A 360 -3.88 15.99 -32.27
CA LEU A 360 -2.78 16.80 -32.80
C LEU A 360 -3.35 18.15 -33.26
N SER A 361 -2.73 19.26 -32.88
CA SER A 361 -3.20 20.57 -33.37
C SER A 361 -2.91 20.72 -34.87
N SER A 362 -3.97 20.92 -35.64
CA SER A 362 -3.94 21.13 -37.09
C SER A 362 -3.60 22.57 -37.50
N ALA A 363 -3.66 23.52 -36.57
CA ALA A 363 -3.62 24.96 -36.83
C ALA A 363 -2.41 25.38 -37.66
N GLY A 364 -2.65 26.05 -38.79
CA GLY A 364 -1.59 26.50 -39.70
C GLY A 364 -1.05 25.43 -40.66
N GLY A 365 -1.72 24.27 -40.81
CA GLY A 365 -1.41 23.28 -41.83
C GLY A 365 -0.21 22.38 -41.49
N THR A 366 -0.29 21.66 -40.37
CA THR A 366 0.76 20.72 -39.94
C THR A 366 0.93 19.56 -40.92
N TRP A 367 2.17 19.33 -41.39
CA TRP A 367 2.51 18.15 -42.18
C TRP A 367 2.62 16.90 -41.31
N ILE A 368 2.08 15.78 -41.79
CA ILE A 368 2.08 14.47 -41.13
C ILE A 368 2.52 13.35 -42.09
N ASN A 369 3.02 12.26 -41.52
CA ASN A 369 3.49 11.08 -42.25
C ASN A 369 2.49 9.92 -42.17
N GLU A 370 2.60 8.95 -43.07
CA GLU A 370 1.79 7.72 -43.01
C GLU A 370 1.94 7.00 -41.66
N SER A 371 0.84 6.45 -41.14
CA SER A 371 0.75 5.82 -39.82
C SER A 371 1.06 6.73 -38.61
N GLU A 372 1.35 8.02 -38.80
CA GLU A 372 1.50 8.99 -37.71
C GLU A 372 0.17 9.17 -36.96
N ARG A 373 0.22 9.36 -35.63
CA ARG A 373 -0.99 9.38 -34.80
C ARG A 373 -1.57 10.79 -34.73
N ILE A 374 -2.75 10.98 -35.30
CA ILE A 374 -3.46 12.27 -35.35
C ILE A 374 -4.34 12.46 -34.12
N MET A 375 -5.07 11.42 -33.67
CA MET A 375 -5.95 11.51 -32.50
C MET A 375 -5.89 10.25 -31.63
N THR A 376 -6.41 10.34 -30.41
CA THR A 376 -6.68 9.21 -29.53
C THR A 376 -8.09 9.35 -28.98
N LEU A 377 -8.96 8.40 -29.33
CA LEU A 377 -10.34 8.34 -28.87
C LEU A 377 -10.47 7.33 -27.73
N LEU A 378 -11.37 7.57 -26.79
CA LEU A 378 -11.79 6.66 -25.74
C LEU A 378 -13.20 6.19 -26.03
N ARG A 379 -13.46 4.88 -25.97
CA ARG A 379 -14.82 4.37 -26.04
C ARG A 379 -15.59 4.68 -24.76
N THR A 380 -16.79 5.24 -24.91
CA THR A 380 -17.65 5.67 -23.79
C THR A 380 -18.99 4.94 -23.77
N GLY A 381 -19.02 3.67 -24.20
CA GLY A 381 -20.16 2.78 -23.98
C GLY A 381 -20.37 2.49 -22.49
N PRO A 382 -21.58 2.08 -22.07
CA PRO A 382 -21.96 1.95 -20.65
C PRO A 382 -21.07 0.99 -19.86
N ASN A 383 -20.46 0.00 -20.53
CA ASN A 383 -19.53 -0.98 -19.95
C ASN A 383 -18.13 -0.92 -20.60
N ASP A 384 -17.72 0.22 -21.16
CA ASP A 384 -16.36 0.41 -21.70
C ASP A 384 -15.42 1.07 -20.68
N VAL A 385 -15.91 2.05 -19.92
CA VAL A 385 -15.19 2.68 -18.80
C VAL A 385 -15.23 1.74 -17.59
N MET A 386 -14.06 1.40 -17.03
CA MET A 386 -13.86 0.40 -15.98
C MET A 386 -12.80 0.87 -14.99
N ALA A 387 -12.69 0.25 -13.82
CA ALA A 387 -11.41 0.27 -13.09
C ALA A 387 -10.54 -0.90 -13.56
N GLU A 388 -9.25 -0.61 -13.79
CA GLU A 388 -8.20 -1.63 -13.91
C GLU A 388 -7.40 -1.59 -12.61
N ALA A 389 -7.19 -2.76 -11.99
CA ALA A 389 -6.46 -2.91 -10.73
C ALA A 389 -5.32 -3.93 -10.91
N LEU A 390 -4.10 -3.54 -10.57
CA LEU A 390 -2.94 -4.43 -10.58
C LEU A 390 -2.79 -5.08 -9.21
N VAL A 391 -2.96 -6.41 -9.18
CA VAL A 391 -2.89 -7.22 -7.96
C VAL A 391 -1.64 -8.10 -8.03
N HIS A 392 -0.91 -8.24 -6.93
CA HIS A 392 0.30 -9.06 -6.89
C HIS A 392 -0.04 -10.56 -7.06
N MET A 393 0.87 -11.31 -7.69
CA MET A 393 0.65 -12.73 -8.06
C MET A 393 0.45 -13.67 -6.84
N SER A 394 0.76 -13.23 -5.61
CA SER A 394 0.42 -13.96 -4.38
C SER A 394 -1.07 -13.93 -4.01
N ASP A 395 -1.78 -12.89 -4.45
CA ASP A 395 -3.12 -12.58 -3.97
C ASP A 395 -4.18 -12.79 -5.04
N ILE A 396 -3.78 -12.86 -6.31
CA ILE A 396 -4.67 -13.18 -7.43
C ILE A 396 -5.39 -14.52 -7.29
N ALA A 397 -4.82 -15.47 -6.56
CA ALA A 397 -5.43 -16.77 -6.25
C ALA A 397 -6.60 -16.70 -5.25
N ARG A 398 -6.88 -15.51 -4.68
CA ARG A 398 -8.05 -15.22 -3.83
C ARG A 398 -9.09 -14.35 -4.55
N ILE A 399 -8.90 -14.06 -5.85
CA ILE A 399 -9.82 -13.28 -6.66
C ILE A 399 -10.52 -14.19 -7.67
N GLU A 400 -11.84 -14.16 -7.69
CA GLU A 400 -12.67 -14.95 -8.60
C GLU A 400 -13.40 -14.06 -9.63
N PRO A 401 -13.64 -14.53 -10.86
CA PRO A 401 -14.57 -13.88 -11.78
C PRO A 401 -15.96 -13.71 -11.15
N HIS A 402 -16.61 -12.58 -11.41
CA HIS A 402 -17.90 -12.15 -10.85
C HIS A 402 -17.92 -11.87 -9.33
N GLN A 403 -16.78 -11.94 -8.63
CA GLN A 403 -16.66 -11.46 -7.25
C GLN A 403 -17.00 -9.96 -7.15
N LYS A 404 -17.63 -9.54 -6.04
CA LYS A 404 -17.86 -8.12 -5.75
C LYS A 404 -16.57 -7.41 -5.31
N ALA A 405 -16.46 -6.16 -5.73
CA ALA A 405 -15.41 -5.23 -5.35
C ALA A 405 -15.99 -3.82 -5.17
N TYR A 406 -15.28 -2.98 -4.43
CA TYR A 406 -15.66 -1.61 -4.14
C TYR A 406 -14.62 -0.65 -4.71
N ILE A 407 -15.04 0.33 -5.53
CA ILE A 407 -14.17 1.34 -6.15
C ILE A 407 -14.40 2.68 -5.44
N ALA A 408 -13.37 3.24 -4.81
CA ALA A 408 -13.40 4.58 -4.24
C ALA A 408 -12.65 5.57 -5.13
N LEU A 409 -13.40 6.50 -5.74
CA LEU A 409 -12.85 7.66 -6.45
C LEU A 409 -12.41 8.73 -5.44
N PRO A 410 -11.31 9.47 -5.68
CA PRO A 410 -10.83 10.51 -4.77
C PRO A 410 -11.79 11.70 -4.59
N ASN A 411 -12.78 11.85 -5.49
CA ASN A 411 -13.78 12.92 -5.49
C ASN A 411 -15.21 12.42 -5.16
N ALA A 412 -15.39 11.15 -4.81
CA ALA A 412 -16.70 10.59 -4.43
C ALA A 412 -16.82 10.46 -2.90
N SER A 413 -18.02 10.68 -2.37
CA SER A 413 -18.32 10.50 -0.93
C SER A 413 -18.59 9.04 -0.55
N GLU A 414 -18.96 8.20 -1.52
CA GLU A 414 -19.40 6.83 -1.31
C GLU A 414 -18.67 5.89 -2.31
N PRO A 415 -18.36 4.64 -1.91
CA PRO A 415 -17.71 3.67 -2.80
C PRO A 415 -18.72 3.11 -3.81
N ILE A 416 -18.32 3.04 -5.08
CA ILE A 416 -19.13 2.47 -6.16
C ILE A 416 -18.97 0.95 -6.13
N GLU A 417 -20.07 0.20 -6.10
CA GLU A 417 -20.04 -1.26 -6.21
C GLU A 417 -19.63 -1.68 -7.63
N ALA A 418 -18.87 -2.77 -7.72
CA ALA A 418 -18.33 -3.30 -8.97
C ALA A 418 -18.19 -4.82 -8.93
N THR A 419 -18.02 -5.42 -10.11
CA THR A 419 -17.80 -6.87 -10.27
C THR A 419 -16.55 -7.16 -11.07
N VAL A 420 -15.82 -8.20 -10.68
CA VAL A 420 -14.67 -8.71 -11.43
C VAL A 420 -15.13 -9.28 -12.77
N ARG A 421 -14.75 -8.65 -13.88
CA ARG A 421 -15.10 -9.13 -15.23
C ARG A 421 -14.10 -10.16 -15.74
N THR A 422 -12.82 -9.82 -15.66
CA THR A 422 -11.71 -10.63 -16.21
C THR A 422 -10.45 -10.45 -15.39
N ILE A 423 -9.69 -11.52 -15.27
CA ILE A 423 -8.36 -11.56 -14.67
C ILE A 423 -7.37 -11.89 -15.79
N ALA A 424 -6.47 -10.95 -16.09
CA ALA A 424 -5.44 -11.08 -17.11
C ALA A 424 -4.06 -11.22 -16.44
N LEU A 425 -3.45 -12.40 -16.62
CA LEU A 425 -2.08 -12.70 -16.14
C LEU A 425 -0.98 -12.20 -17.11
N ASP A 426 -1.37 -11.68 -18.27
CA ASP A 426 -0.49 -11.18 -19.33
C ASP A 426 -1.11 -9.91 -19.94
N VAL A 427 -0.32 -9.14 -20.69
CA VAL A 427 -0.70 -7.80 -21.19
C VAL A 427 -1.89 -7.89 -22.15
N GLU A 428 -3.01 -7.26 -21.77
CA GLU A 428 -4.25 -7.31 -22.54
C GLU A 428 -4.04 -6.78 -23.98
N SER A 429 -4.56 -7.53 -24.96
CA SER A 429 -4.36 -7.25 -26.39
C SER A 429 -5.04 -5.96 -26.88
N GLN A 430 -6.00 -5.43 -26.11
CA GLN A 430 -6.64 -4.15 -26.39
C GLN A 430 -5.92 -3.02 -25.66
N PRO A 431 -5.41 -1.99 -26.37
CA PRO A 431 -4.73 -0.89 -25.71
C PRO A 431 -5.72 -0.03 -24.90
N ARG A 432 -5.78 -0.21 -23.58
CA ARG A 432 -6.57 0.65 -22.68
C ARG A 432 -5.78 1.89 -22.25
N ALA A 433 -6.44 3.05 -22.25
CA ALA A 433 -5.92 4.30 -21.68
C ALA A 433 -6.15 4.38 -20.16
N GLY A 434 -5.51 5.33 -19.49
CA GLY A 434 -5.62 5.55 -18.03
C GLY A 434 -4.42 5.04 -17.23
N PHE A 435 -3.72 4.01 -17.71
CA PHE A 435 -2.50 3.51 -17.07
C PHE A 435 -1.22 4.05 -17.73
N PRO A 436 -0.24 4.54 -16.95
CA PRO A 436 1.11 4.79 -17.44
C PRO A 436 1.77 3.48 -17.92
N LYS A 437 2.52 3.55 -19.03
CA LYS A 437 3.17 2.36 -19.63
C LYS A 437 4.13 1.63 -18.68
N TRP A 438 4.75 2.34 -17.73
CA TRP A 438 5.71 1.77 -16.79
C TRP A 438 5.07 0.89 -15.70
N VAL A 439 3.79 1.11 -15.34
CA VAL A 439 3.12 0.27 -14.33
C VAL A 439 2.88 -1.14 -14.88
N ARG A 440 2.45 -1.24 -16.16
CA ARG A 440 2.22 -2.50 -16.88
C ARG A 440 3.50 -3.28 -17.25
N GLN A 441 4.67 -2.87 -16.76
CA GLN A 441 5.96 -3.56 -16.98
C GLN A 441 6.43 -4.35 -15.74
N GLN A 442 5.67 -4.34 -14.64
CA GLN A 442 5.98 -5.14 -13.46
C GLN A 442 5.68 -6.63 -13.71
N GLN A 443 6.69 -7.50 -13.60
CA GLN A 443 6.58 -8.91 -14.00
C GLN A 443 5.79 -9.83 -13.03
N ASN A 444 5.37 -9.31 -11.86
CA ASN A 444 4.72 -10.07 -10.80
C ASN A 444 3.30 -9.58 -10.45
N VAL A 445 2.65 -8.83 -11.35
CA VAL A 445 1.26 -8.35 -11.14
C VAL A 445 0.33 -8.89 -12.22
N ALA A 446 -0.89 -9.22 -11.84
CA ALA A 446 -2.00 -9.52 -12.74
C ALA A 446 -2.91 -8.29 -12.86
N SER A 447 -3.49 -8.07 -14.03
CA SER A 447 -4.46 -7.00 -14.28
C SER A 447 -5.88 -7.53 -14.10
N VAL A 448 -6.65 -6.92 -13.20
CA VAL A 448 -8.03 -7.27 -12.90
C VAL A 448 -8.93 -6.14 -13.40
N LEU A 449 -9.86 -6.45 -14.31
CA LEU A 449 -10.83 -5.49 -14.82
C LEU A 449 -12.14 -5.56 -14.04
N LEU A 450 -12.60 -4.41 -13.59
CA LEU A 450 -13.80 -4.22 -12.79
C LEU A 450 -14.87 -3.47 -13.57
N VAL A 451 -16.03 -4.09 -13.75
CA VAL A 451 -17.23 -3.42 -14.26
C VAL A 451 -17.97 -2.81 -13.06
N PRO A 452 -18.08 -1.47 -12.97
CA PRO A 452 -18.89 -0.82 -11.94
C PRO A 452 -20.38 -1.06 -12.22
N GLU A 453 -21.21 -1.10 -11.17
CA GLU A 453 -22.67 -1.19 -11.32
C GLU A 453 -23.27 0.14 -11.81
N GLU A 454 -22.63 1.28 -11.47
CA GLU A 454 -22.93 2.60 -12.05
C GLU A 454 -21.86 3.03 -13.07
N PRO A 455 -22.23 3.56 -14.25
CA PRO A 455 -21.28 3.86 -15.33
C PRO A 455 -20.36 5.03 -14.97
N LEU A 456 -19.06 4.74 -14.83
CA LEU A 456 -18.03 5.75 -14.54
C LEU A 456 -17.94 6.82 -15.65
N PRO A 457 -17.81 8.11 -15.29
CA PRO A 457 -17.67 9.18 -16.28
C PRO A 457 -16.32 9.05 -17.01
N ALA A 458 -16.33 9.18 -18.34
CA ALA A 458 -15.13 9.02 -19.15
C ALA A 458 -14.02 10.06 -18.85
N SER A 459 -14.37 11.21 -18.29
CA SER A 459 -13.42 12.20 -17.75
C SER A 459 -12.63 11.72 -16.53
N ALA A 460 -13.03 10.61 -15.89
CA ALA A 460 -12.24 9.97 -14.83
C ALA A 460 -11.13 9.05 -15.37
N VAL A 461 -11.06 8.76 -16.68
CA VAL A 461 -10.02 7.88 -17.22
C VAL A 461 -8.61 8.43 -16.94
N GLY A 462 -7.80 7.66 -16.21
CA GLY A 462 -6.49 8.07 -15.70
C GLY A 462 -6.48 8.60 -14.26
N VAL A 463 -7.65 8.77 -13.63
CA VAL A 463 -7.75 9.04 -12.18
C VAL A 463 -7.42 7.76 -11.41
N PRO A 464 -6.48 7.79 -10.45
CA PRO A 464 -6.21 6.65 -9.57
C PRO A 464 -7.38 6.43 -8.61
N VAL A 465 -7.66 5.17 -8.28
CA VAL A 465 -8.73 4.76 -7.37
C VAL A 465 -8.21 3.79 -6.32
N ASP A 466 -8.84 3.78 -5.16
CA ASP A 466 -8.72 2.66 -4.23
C ASP A 466 -9.75 1.59 -4.61
N VAL A 467 -9.37 0.32 -4.49
CA VAL A 467 -10.16 -0.84 -4.90
C VAL A 467 -10.03 -1.91 -3.83
N ARG A 468 -11.16 -2.44 -3.37
CA ARG A 468 -11.21 -3.49 -2.33
C ARG A 468 -12.09 -4.63 -2.77
N PHE A 469 -11.51 -5.81 -2.90
CA PHE A 469 -12.21 -7.06 -3.20
C PHE A 469 -12.85 -7.61 -1.92
N SER A 470 -14.09 -8.10 -1.97
CA SER A 470 -14.74 -8.76 -0.83
C SER A 470 -14.55 -10.28 -0.95
N GLU A 471 -13.79 -10.90 -0.04
CA GLU A 471 -13.38 -12.31 -0.17
C GLU A 471 -14.49 -13.36 0.03
N VAL A 472 -15.70 -13.02 0.53
CA VAL A 472 -16.75 -14.04 0.75
C VAL A 472 -18.20 -13.56 0.66
N PRO A 473 -19.08 -14.25 -0.09
CA PRO A 473 -20.55 -14.16 0.06
C PRO A 473 -21.09 -14.93 1.28
N LEU A 474 -20.21 -15.40 2.18
CA LEU A 474 -20.56 -16.23 3.34
C LEU A 474 -21.00 -15.40 4.57
N VAL A 475 -20.91 -14.07 4.50
CA VAL A 475 -21.22 -13.17 5.63
C VAL A 475 -22.72 -12.89 5.76
N ASP A 476 -23.49 -12.83 4.66
CA ASP A 476 -24.95 -12.58 4.72
C ASP A 476 -25.66 -13.61 5.61
N ALA A 477 -25.32 -14.89 5.47
CA ALA A 477 -25.88 -15.98 6.27
C ALA A 477 -25.47 -15.97 7.76
N THR A 478 -24.47 -15.16 8.15
CA THR A 478 -24.00 -15.06 9.55
C THR A 478 -24.31 -13.71 10.19
N ALA A 479 -24.48 -12.64 9.40
CA ALA A 479 -24.95 -11.35 9.85
C ALA A 479 -26.36 -11.43 10.48
N GLU A 480 -27.28 -12.20 9.87
CA GLU A 480 -28.61 -12.43 10.44
C GLU A 480 -28.57 -13.11 11.82
N TRP A 481 -27.72 -14.12 12.01
CA TRP A 481 -27.64 -14.84 13.29
C TRP A 481 -27.11 -13.96 14.42
N VAL A 482 -26.14 -13.10 14.14
CA VAL A 482 -25.64 -12.12 15.12
C VAL A 482 -26.73 -11.09 15.47
N TRP A 483 -27.49 -10.61 14.47
CA TRP A 483 -28.59 -9.66 14.70
C TRP A 483 -29.77 -10.25 15.48
N GLN A 484 -30.13 -11.52 15.27
CA GLN A 484 -31.20 -12.18 16.04
C GLN A 484 -30.72 -12.66 17.42
N GLY A 485 -29.48 -13.12 17.56
CA GLY A 485 -28.91 -13.57 18.83
C GLY A 485 -28.67 -12.44 19.85
N GLY A 486 -28.35 -11.23 19.39
CA GLY A 486 -27.92 -10.12 20.25
C GLY A 486 -28.94 -9.67 21.31
N ARG A 487 -30.25 -9.86 21.10
CA ARG A 487 -31.29 -9.42 22.05
C ARG A 487 -31.44 -10.31 23.29
N ALA A 488 -31.07 -11.59 23.22
CA ALA A 488 -31.22 -12.51 24.35
C ALA A 488 -30.22 -12.23 25.50
N ILE A 489 -29.03 -11.72 25.16
CA ILE A 489 -27.94 -11.53 26.13
C ILE A 489 -28.09 -10.22 26.91
N TYR A 490 -28.68 -9.18 26.31
CA TYR A 490 -28.76 -7.85 26.93
C TYR A 490 -29.66 -7.81 28.17
N GLN A 491 -30.74 -8.58 28.20
CA GLN A 491 -31.65 -8.67 29.36
C GLN A 491 -31.01 -9.44 30.54
N GLN A 492 -30.18 -10.45 30.26
CA GLN A 492 -29.49 -11.19 31.33
C GLN A 492 -28.30 -10.42 31.93
N ALA A 493 -27.85 -9.34 31.28
CA ALA A 493 -26.81 -8.46 31.79
C ALA A 493 -27.35 -7.39 32.76
N THR A 494 -28.56 -6.85 32.55
CA THR A 494 -29.14 -5.79 33.40
C THR A 494 -29.43 -6.29 34.81
N ASP A 495 -30.11 -7.43 34.94
CA ASP A 495 -30.52 -8.02 36.23
C ASP A 495 -29.30 -8.32 37.12
N LEU A 496 -28.16 -8.67 36.50
CA LEU A 496 -26.90 -8.97 37.18
C LEU A 496 -26.10 -7.72 37.58
N ILE A 497 -26.36 -6.57 36.95
CA ILE A 497 -25.75 -5.27 37.30
C ILE A 497 -26.53 -4.63 38.45
N GLU A 498 -27.87 -4.68 38.42
CA GLU A 498 -28.72 -4.10 39.46
C GLU A 498 -28.62 -4.87 40.79
N ALA A 499 -28.47 -6.20 40.74
CA ALA A 499 -28.28 -7.04 41.93
C ALA A 499 -26.96 -6.83 42.71
N VAL A 500 -26.05 -5.97 42.26
CA VAL A 500 -24.68 -5.80 42.81
C VAL A 500 -24.43 -4.41 43.41
N LEU A 501 -25.33 -3.44 43.19
CA LEU A 501 -25.19 -2.07 43.68
C LEU A 501 -26.06 -1.81 44.93
N PRO A 502 -25.49 -1.78 46.15
CA PRO A 502 -26.22 -1.27 47.31
C PRO A 502 -26.40 0.25 47.16
N GLY A 503 -27.65 0.70 47.03
CA GLY A 503 -27.98 2.11 46.95
C GLY A 503 -27.81 2.84 48.29
N ASP A 504 -27.43 4.11 48.22
CA ASP A 504 -27.57 5.09 49.30
C ASP A 504 -28.20 6.35 48.69
N SER A 505 -29.16 6.97 49.40
CA SER A 505 -30.10 7.93 48.82
C SER A 505 -30.00 9.33 49.42
N SER A 506 -29.83 10.38 48.59
CA SER A 506 -30.06 11.77 49.01
C SER A 506 -30.44 12.74 47.87
N THR A 507 -31.69 12.60 47.41
CA THR A 507 -32.68 13.67 47.17
C THR A 507 -32.22 15.10 46.81
N SER A 508 -32.45 15.48 45.54
CA SER A 508 -33.20 16.70 45.13
C SER A 508 -33.59 16.53 43.64
N GLY A 509 -34.88 16.52 43.30
CA GLY A 509 -35.69 17.70 42.99
C GLY A 509 -35.45 18.13 41.54
N THR A 510 -36.36 17.92 40.57
CA THR A 510 -37.77 18.40 40.57
C THR A 510 -38.71 17.45 39.81
N GLN A 511 -40.02 17.56 40.09
CA GLN A 511 -41.11 16.74 39.52
C GLN A 511 -41.73 17.35 38.24
N VAL A 512 -42.25 16.47 37.34
CA VAL A 512 -43.57 16.56 36.64
C VAL A 512 -43.76 17.73 35.63
N SER A 513 -44.46 17.58 34.49
CA SER A 513 -45.39 16.54 34.03
C SER A 513 -45.02 15.90 32.69
N GLU A 514 -45.48 14.66 32.53
CA GLU A 514 -45.84 14.04 31.25
C GLU A 514 -47.29 14.42 30.89
N THR A 515 -47.59 14.63 29.59
CA THR A 515 -48.97 14.60 29.09
C THR A 515 -49.00 14.15 27.64
N THR A 516 -49.72 13.07 27.37
CA THR A 516 -49.98 12.52 26.03
C THR A 516 -51.43 12.79 25.66
N GLU A 517 -51.68 13.39 24.49
CA GLU A 517 -52.89 13.17 23.68
C GLU A 517 -52.60 13.63 22.23
N THR A 518 -52.68 12.82 21.16
CA THR A 518 -53.79 12.15 20.44
C THR A 518 -54.80 13.08 19.73
N ALA A 519 -55.33 12.57 18.59
CA ALA A 519 -56.19 13.20 17.57
C ALA A 519 -55.47 14.15 16.57
N GLN A 520 -55.54 14.05 15.22
CA GLN A 520 -56.46 13.43 14.23
C GLN A 520 -57.54 14.39 13.67
N SER A 521 -57.95 14.17 12.41
CA SER A 521 -58.67 15.08 11.48
C SER A 521 -57.74 16.12 10.82
N SER A 522 -57.59 16.23 9.49
CA SER A 522 -58.50 16.10 8.32
C SER A 522 -59.35 17.35 8.05
N GLY A 523 -59.35 17.84 6.81
CA GLY A 523 -60.04 19.05 6.36
C GLY A 523 -59.48 19.60 5.03
N GLU A 524 -60.20 19.37 3.92
CA GLU A 524 -59.79 19.69 2.54
C GLU A 524 -60.70 20.77 1.93
N SER A 525 -60.13 21.83 1.32
CA SER A 525 -60.76 22.83 0.41
C SER A 525 -59.68 23.86 -0.02
N VAL A 526 -59.25 24.03 -1.27
CA VAL A 526 -59.92 24.41 -2.55
C VAL A 526 -60.24 25.93 -2.66
N ILE A 527 -59.25 26.68 -3.20
CA ILE A 527 -59.25 27.55 -4.43
C ILE A 527 -60.63 28.05 -4.96
N PRO A 528 -60.81 29.31 -5.48
CA PRO A 528 -59.85 30.27 -6.06
C PRO A 528 -59.91 31.67 -5.34
N SER A 529 -59.74 32.89 -5.87
CA SER A 529 -59.55 33.49 -7.24
C SER A 529 -59.05 34.95 -7.14
N ASP A 530 -58.26 35.40 -8.14
CA ASP A 530 -58.01 36.79 -8.64
C ASP A 530 -57.58 37.92 -7.66
N GLY A 531 -56.88 39.00 -8.06
CA GLY A 531 -56.27 39.36 -9.35
C GLY A 531 -55.90 40.88 -9.40
N ASN A 532 -54.92 41.27 -10.23
CA ASN A 532 -54.42 42.65 -10.48
C ASN A 532 -53.77 43.42 -9.29
N ALA A 533 -53.00 44.51 -9.47
CA ALA A 533 -52.05 44.92 -10.53
C ALA A 533 -51.33 46.24 -10.15
N GLN A 534 -50.23 46.57 -10.86
CA GLN A 534 -49.62 47.93 -10.99
C GLN A 534 -48.99 48.58 -9.73
N ALA A 535 -48.03 49.53 -9.81
CA ALA A 535 -47.08 49.90 -10.89
C ALA A 535 -45.98 50.86 -10.34
N GLY A 536 -44.90 51.05 -11.12
CA GLY A 536 -43.91 52.13 -10.93
C GLY A 536 -42.67 51.74 -10.11
N SER A 537 -41.48 52.33 -10.33
CA SER A 537 -41.13 53.45 -11.23
C SER A 537 -39.71 53.30 -11.79
N ALA A 538 -39.46 53.87 -12.97
CA ALA A 538 -38.15 53.89 -13.62
C ALA A 538 -37.36 55.20 -13.34
N THR A 539 -36.08 55.24 -13.69
CA THR A 539 -35.29 56.49 -13.80
C THR A 539 -34.27 56.35 -14.94
N THR A 540 -34.20 57.38 -15.81
CA THR A 540 -33.40 57.41 -17.04
C THR A 540 -32.81 58.80 -17.27
N VAL A 541 -31.48 58.92 -17.45
CA VAL A 541 -30.71 60.07 -17.99
C VAL A 541 -29.37 59.47 -18.49
N THR A 542 -28.93 59.45 -19.76
CA THR A 542 -28.66 60.47 -20.83
C THR A 542 -27.47 61.40 -20.55
N ALA A 543 -26.65 61.87 -21.52
CA ALA A 543 -26.26 61.40 -22.87
C ALA A 543 -25.09 62.27 -23.45
N ARG A 544 -24.25 61.72 -24.35
CA ARG A 544 -23.39 62.41 -25.38
C ARG A 544 -22.65 61.32 -26.22
N LYS A 545 -22.41 61.36 -27.55
CA LYS A 545 -22.35 62.40 -28.62
C LYS A 545 -21.06 63.26 -28.60
N ASP A 546 -20.26 63.46 -29.65
CA ASP A 546 -20.28 63.09 -31.11
C ASP A 546 -19.29 61.90 -31.41
N GLU A 547 -18.88 61.44 -32.61
CA GLU A 547 -18.62 62.04 -33.95
C GLU A 547 -18.79 61.02 -35.13
N SER A 548 -18.51 61.43 -36.37
CA SER A 548 -19.06 60.88 -37.64
C SER A 548 -18.00 60.39 -38.65
N VAL A 549 -18.44 60.10 -39.90
CA VAL A 549 -17.69 59.97 -41.18
C VAL A 549 -17.08 58.58 -41.50
N GLU A 550 -17.08 58.04 -42.73
CA GLU A 550 -17.97 58.15 -43.93
C GLU A 550 -17.53 57.10 -45.00
N ASN A 551 -18.49 56.50 -45.73
CA ASN A 551 -18.32 55.69 -46.97
C ASN A 551 -17.44 54.40 -46.88
N ASP A 552 -17.46 53.46 -47.84
CA ASP A 552 -18.15 53.44 -49.14
C ASP A 552 -18.81 52.08 -49.48
N THR A 553 -19.53 52.06 -50.60
CA THR A 553 -20.41 50.98 -51.09
C THR A 553 -19.74 50.21 -52.22
N THR A 554 -19.81 48.88 -52.24
CA THR A 554 -19.79 48.14 -53.52
C THR A 554 -20.50 46.79 -53.44
N THR A 555 -21.70 46.72 -54.01
CA THR A 555 -22.30 45.47 -54.48
C THR A 555 -21.76 45.15 -55.87
N LEU A 556 -21.37 43.90 -56.12
CA LEU A 556 -21.21 43.39 -57.48
C LEU A 556 -21.75 41.96 -57.58
N SER A 557 -22.54 41.71 -58.62
CA SER A 557 -23.26 40.46 -58.86
C SER A 557 -23.28 40.19 -60.36
N GLU A 558 -22.56 39.16 -60.79
CA GLU A 558 -22.54 38.50 -62.12
C GLU A 558 -21.45 37.40 -62.00
N THR A 559 -21.56 36.21 -62.60
CA THR A 559 -22.55 35.66 -63.55
C THR A 559 -22.93 34.22 -63.19
#